data_AF-A0A6I4XJE5-F1
#
_entry.id   AF-A0A6I4XJE5-F1
#
_cell.length_a   1.000
_cell.length_b   1.000
_cell.length_c   1.000
_cell.angle_alpha   90.00
_cell.angle_beta   90.00
_cell.angle_gamma   90.00
#
_symmetry.space_group_name_H-M   'P 1'
#
loop_
_entity.id
_entity.type
_entity.pdbx_description
1 polymer ?
#
loop_
_entity_poly.entity_id
_entity_poly.type
_entity_poly.pdbx_seq_one_letter_code
_entity_poly.pdbx_strand_id
1 'polypeptide(L)'
;RFIDVTESWSNTWFSWQVVNCLFINSSLFLFYHASKRVFNPLTAFVAYSLFFLSFGLSPWLLTPYTDTAVLLFINLVFFAYSLFDQVSHPFIKYCLLLFIGIGLAWCFLMKPSSIIFFIAFSCIKVLQLLLVNRNKQSIVKLTVVALFLLTGFASAYYSFQFFVEKQTITEIDKEQA
;
A
#
# COMPACT_ATOMS: atom_id res chain seq x y z
N ARG A 1 -25.78 -7.68 29.73
CA ARG A 1 -24.59 -7.35 30.55
C ARG A 1 -23.97 -6.12 29.90
N PHE A 2 -24.23 -4.94 30.47
CA PHE A 2 -23.72 -3.69 29.93
C PHE A 2 -22.20 -3.71 30.03
N ILE A 3 -21.53 -3.24 28.98
CA ILE A 3 -20.07 -3.21 28.89
C ILE A 3 -19.61 -2.17 29.91
N ASP A 4 -18.97 -2.62 31.00
CA ASP A 4 -18.24 -1.74 31.92
C ASP A 4 -17.05 -1.14 31.15
N VAL A 5 -17.21 0.11 30.73
CA VAL A 5 -16.27 0.81 29.86
C VAL A 5 -14.91 1.01 30.54
N THR A 6 -14.85 0.99 31.88
CA THR A 6 -13.62 1.22 32.64
C THR A 6 -12.70 -0.01 32.73
N GLU A 7 -13.22 -1.24 32.76
CA GLU A 7 -12.42 -2.46 32.66
C GLU A 7 -12.11 -2.86 31.20
N SER A 8 -12.92 -2.36 30.25
CA SER A 8 -12.83 -2.67 28.82
C SER A 8 -11.49 -2.26 28.16
N TRP A 9 -10.87 -1.16 28.59
CA TRP A 9 -9.60 -0.69 28.02
C TRP A 9 -8.37 -1.49 28.49
N SER A 10 -8.49 -2.16 29.64
CA SER A 10 -7.48 -3.10 30.15
C SER A 10 -7.43 -4.39 29.30
N ASN A 11 -8.53 -4.69 28.60
CA ASN A 11 -8.61 -5.85 27.73
C ASN A 11 -7.86 -5.56 26.42
N THR A 12 -6.62 -6.05 26.32
CA THR A 12 -5.72 -5.88 25.17
C THR A 12 -6.42 -6.18 23.83
N TRP A 13 -7.35 -7.15 23.83
CA TRP A 13 -8.13 -7.51 22.66
C TRP A 13 -9.06 -6.40 22.17
N PHE A 14 -9.78 -5.72 23.07
CA PHE A 14 -10.67 -4.61 22.70
C PHE A 14 -9.89 -3.43 22.12
N SER A 15 -8.75 -3.11 22.72
CA SER A 15 -7.85 -2.06 22.22
C SER A 15 -7.35 -2.35 20.80
N TRP A 16 -6.99 -3.60 20.49
CA TRP A 16 -6.62 -4.01 19.13
C TRP A 16 -7.77 -3.91 18.12
N GLN A 17 -9.01 -4.20 18.55
CA GLN A 17 -10.19 -4.04 17.70
C GLN A 17 -10.44 -2.57 17.32
N VAL A 18 -10.27 -1.66 18.28
CA VAL A 18 -10.42 -0.22 18.02
C VAL A 18 -9.38 0.27 17.01
N VAL A 19 -8.11 -0.13 17.18
CA VAL A 19 -7.03 0.20 16.21
C VAL A 19 -7.34 -0.39 14.84
N ASN A 20 -7.83 -1.63 14.78
CA ASN A 20 -8.21 -2.28 13.54
C ASN A 20 -9.32 -1.54 12.80
N CYS A 21 -10.36 -1.13 13.52
CA CYS A 21 -11.42 -0.29 12.99
C CYS A 21 -10.87 1.03 12.42
N LEU A 22 -9.93 1.67 13.11
CA LEU A 22 -9.28 2.89 12.60
C LEU A 22 -8.49 2.63 11.31
N PHE A 23 -7.77 1.50 11.22
CA PHE A 23 -7.04 1.12 10.01
C PHE A 23 -7.97 0.88 8.82
N ILE A 24 -9.04 0.12 9.01
CA ILE A 24 -10.00 -0.19 7.94
C ILE A 24 -10.71 1.08 7.46
N ASN A 25 -11.19 1.93 8.37
CA ASN A 25 -11.86 3.18 8.01
C ASN A 25 -10.93 4.15 7.29
N SER A 26 -9.70 4.32 7.79
CA SER A 26 -8.69 5.18 7.16
C SER A 26 -8.30 4.65 5.78
N SER A 27 -8.17 3.34 5.65
CA SER A 27 -7.86 2.66 4.40
C SER A 27 -8.96 2.88 3.35
N LEU A 28 -10.22 2.70 3.75
CA LEU A 28 -11.41 2.96 2.91
C LEU A 28 -11.48 4.42 2.43
N PHE A 29 -11.22 5.37 3.33
CA PHE A 29 -11.18 6.79 3.01
C PHE A 29 -10.10 7.11 1.97
N LEU A 30 -8.87 6.62 2.19
CA LEU A 30 -7.77 6.80 1.24
C LEU A 30 -8.07 6.17 -0.11
N PHE A 31 -8.63 4.96 -0.12
CA PHE A 31 -8.99 4.22 -1.33
C PHE A 31 -10.00 4.99 -2.20
N TYR A 32 -11.06 5.52 -1.60
CA TYR A 32 -12.07 6.30 -2.33
C TYR A 32 -11.45 7.56 -2.96
N HIS A 33 -10.66 8.29 -2.17
CA HIS A 33 -10.01 9.51 -2.63
C HIS A 33 -8.93 9.27 -3.70
N ALA A 34 -8.18 8.18 -3.61
CA ALA A 34 -7.21 7.78 -4.63
C ALA A 34 -7.92 7.37 -5.92
N SER A 35 -8.94 6.51 -5.82
CA SER A 35 -9.72 6.03 -6.97
C SER A 35 -10.42 7.16 -7.72
N LYS A 36 -10.96 8.15 -6.99
CA LYS A 36 -11.61 9.33 -7.58
C LYS A 36 -10.63 10.18 -8.40
N ARG A 37 -9.36 10.25 -7.98
CA ARG A 37 -8.30 10.99 -8.68
C ARG A 37 -7.75 10.26 -9.90
N VAL A 38 -7.55 8.94 -9.78
CA VAL A 38 -6.92 8.13 -10.84
C VAL A 38 -7.90 7.79 -11.97
N PHE A 39 -9.15 7.50 -11.63
CA PHE A 39 -10.16 7.06 -12.57
C PHE A 39 -11.24 8.14 -12.75
N ASN A 40 -12.40 7.95 -12.13
CA ASN A 40 -13.56 8.84 -12.18
C ASN A 40 -14.34 8.73 -10.85
N PRO A 41 -15.20 9.71 -10.51
CA PRO A 41 -16.02 9.64 -9.29
C PRO A 41 -17.00 8.46 -9.29
N LEU A 42 -17.56 8.11 -10.45
CA LEU A 42 -18.49 6.98 -10.57
C LEU A 42 -17.80 5.64 -10.33
N THR A 43 -16.60 5.44 -10.91
CA THR A 43 -15.81 4.23 -10.69
C THR A 43 -15.34 4.13 -9.24
N ALA A 44 -15.00 5.27 -8.61
CA ALA A 44 -14.62 5.31 -7.20
C ALA A 44 -15.79 4.93 -6.29
N PHE A 45 -17.00 5.40 -6.59
CA PHE A 45 -18.20 5.01 -5.86
C PHE A 45 -18.49 3.52 -5.99
N VAL A 46 -18.51 2.98 -7.22
CA VAL A 46 -18.74 1.55 -7.45
C VAL A 46 -17.69 0.69 -6.75
N ALA A 47 -16.40 1.04 -6.87
CA ALA A 47 -15.32 0.32 -6.20
C ALA A 47 -15.45 0.37 -4.67
N TYR A 48 -15.79 1.53 -4.10
CA TYR A 48 -16.04 1.68 -2.67
C TYR A 48 -17.24 0.84 -2.21
N SER A 49 -18.34 0.83 -2.96
CA SER A 49 -19.52 0.01 -2.64
C SER A 49 -19.22 -1.48 -2.70
N LEU A 50 -18.48 -1.96 -3.71
CA LEU A 50 -18.04 -3.36 -3.80
C LEU A 50 -17.11 -3.74 -2.66
N PHE A 51 -16.23 -2.83 -2.25
CA PHE A 51 -15.34 -3.04 -1.12
C PHE A 51 -16.13 -3.15 0.19
N PHE A 52 -17.05 -2.20 0.44
CA PHE A 52 -17.92 -2.23 1.61
C PHE A 52 -18.79 -3.49 1.65
N LEU A 53 -19.35 -3.90 0.51
CA LEU A 53 -20.13 -5.14 0.37
C LEU A 53 -19.27 -6.37 0.72
N SER A 54 -18.02 -6.41 0.25
CA SER A 54 -17.09 -7.50 0.58
C SER A 54 -16.88 -7.63 2.09
N PHE A 55 -16.72 -6.51 2.82
CA PHE A 55 -16.60 -6.53 4.28
C PHE A 55 -17.90 -6.95 4.98
N GLY A 56 -19.06 -6.57 4.44
CA GLY A 56 -20.36 -6.98 4.97
C GLY A 56 -20.64 -8.48 4.78
N LEU A 57 -20.27 -9.05 3.63
CA LEU A 57 -20.46 -10.45 3.32
C LEU A 57 -19.41 -11.36 3.97
N SER A 58 -18.26 -10.79 4.33
CA SER A 58 -17.12 -11.51 4.89
C SER A 58 -16.65 -10.86 6.21
N PRO A 59 -17.39 -11.04 7.31
CA PRO A 59 -17.03 -10.47 8.61
C PRO A 59 -15.67 -10.92 9.14
N TRP A 60 -15.13 -12.04 8.67
CA TRP A 60 -13.80 -12.51 9.10
C TRP A 60 -12.70 -11.49 8.72
N LEU A 61 -12.90 -10.67 7.68
CA LEU A 61 -11.97 -9.62 7.26
C LEU A 61 -11.89 -8.46 8.27
N LEU A 62 -12.85 -8.37 9.20
CA LEU A 62 -12.86 -7.38 10.28
C LEU A 62 -12.05 -7.84 11.50
N THR A 63 -11.52 -9.07 11.51
CA THR A 63 -10.70 -9.53 12.61
C THR A 63 -9.34 -8.82 12.61
N PRO A 64 -8.80 -8.45 13.78
CA PRO A 64 -7.55 -7.72 13.90
C PRO A 64 -6.42 -8.66 13.55
N TYR A 65 -5.85 -8.46 12.36
CA TYR A 65 -4.76 -9.25 11.83
C TYR A 65 -3.77 -8.37 11.06
N THR A 66 -2.64 -8.94 10.65
CA THR A 66 -1.66 -8.22 9.82
C THR A 66 -2.25 -7.78 8.48
N ASP A 67 -3.26 -8.49 7.98
CA ASP A 67 -3.93 -8.23 6.70
C ASP A 67 -4.62 -6.88 6.64
N THR A 68 -5.29 -6.47 7.71
CA THR A 68 -6.00 -5.20 7.80
C THR A 68 -5.05 -4.02 7.98
N ALA A 69 -3.89 -4.25 8.63
CA ALA A 69 -2.82 -3.27 8.70
C ALA A 69 -2.19 -3.04 7.32
N VAL A 70 -1.86 -4.10 6.59
CA VAL A 70 -1.31 -4.02 5.21
C VAL A 70 -2.25 -3.25 4.29
N LEU A 71 -3.57 -3.45 4.45
CA LEU A 71 -4.59 -2.74 3.69
C LEU A 71 -4.50 -1.21 3.86
N LEU A 72 -4.17 -0.70 5.05
CA LEU A 72 -3.96 0.74 5.24
C LEU A 72 -2.74 1.22 4.44
N PHE A 73 -1.62 0.52 4.57
CA PHE A 73 -0.37 0.92 3.92
C PHE A 73 -0.45 0.85 2.40
N ILE A 74 -1.10 -0.18 1.84
CA ILE A 74 -1.24 -0.29 0.39
C ILE A 74 -2.11 0.82 -0.19
N ASN A 75 -3.16 1.22 0.53
CA ASN A 75 -4.02 2.33 0.12
C ASN A 75 -3.34 3.68 0.33
N LEU A 76 -2.41 3.81 1.27
CA LEU A 76 -1.53 4.98 1.40
C LEU A 76 -0.59 5.08 0.19
N VAL A 77 0.03 3.97 -0.23
CA VAL A 77 0.86 3.91 -1.44
C VAL A 77 0.03 4.24 -2.69
N PHE A 78 -1.18 3.71 -2.80
CA PHE A 78 -2.09 4.03 -3.91
C PHE A 78 -2.50 5.50 -3.91
N PHE A 79 -2.74 6.09 -2.74
CA PHE A 79 -3.01 7.51 -2.61
C PHE A 79 -1.81 8.36 -3.03
N ALA A 80 -0.60 8.01 -2.59
CA ALA A 80 0.63 8.67 -3.02
C ALA A 80 0.79 8.58 -4.55
N TYR A 81 0.48 7.42 -5.15
CA TYR A 81 0.43 7.28 -6.60
C TYR A 81 -0.59 8.23 -7.25
N SER A 82 -1.78 8.38 -6.68
CA SER A 82 -2.79 9.29 -7.24
C SER A 82 -2.34 10.76 -7.29
N LEU A 83 -1.40 11.16 -6.42
CA LEU A 83 -0.81 12.49 -6.42
C LEU A 83 0.31 12.67 -7.46
N PHE A 84 0.91 11.56 -7.92
CA PHE A 84 2.05 11.58 -8.85
C PHE A 84 1.75 12.32 -10.17
N ASP A 85 0.53 12.19 -10.68
CA ASP A 85 0.13 12.82 -11.94
C ASP A 85 -0.23 14.32 -11.75
N GLN A 86 -0.43 14.78 -10.50
CA GLN A 86 -0.79 16.17 -10.17
C GLN A 86 0.42 17.05 -9.84
N VAL A 87 1.54 16.45 -9.43
CA VAL A 87 2.75 17.18 -9.06
C VAL A 87 3.50 17.66 -10.30
N SER A 88 3.63 18.97 -10.46
CA SER A 88 4.38 19.61 -11.56
C SER A 88 5.88 19.71 -11.28
N HIS A 89 6.29 19.90 -10.02
CA HIS A 89 7.69 20.10 -9.67
C HIS A 89 8.49 18.79 -9.75
N PRO A 90 9.56 18.71 -10.57
CA PRO A 90 10.27 17.46 -10.86
C PRO A 90 10.91 16.84 -9.60
N PHE A 91 11.49 17.65 -8.72
CA PHE A 91 12.09 17.15 -7.47
C PHE A 91 11.07 16.45 -6.57
N ILE A 92 9.92 17.09 -6.32
CA ILE A 92 8.84 16.53 -5.49
C ILE A 92 8.31 15.23 -6.13
N LYS A 93 8.23 15.20 -7.46
CA LYS A 93 7.81 14.02 -8.21
C LYS A 93 8.75 12.81 -8.03
N TYR A 94 10.07 13.04 -8.05
CA TYR A 94 11.05 11.98 -7.79
C TYR A 94 11.09 11.56 -6.31
N CYS A 95 10.97 12.49 -5.36
CA CYS A 95 10.82 12.15 -3.95
C CYS A 95 9.57 11.31 -3.68
N LEU A 96 8.45 11.63 -4.32
CA LEU A 96 7.21 10.86 -4.21
C LEU A 96 7.36 9.45 -4.79
N LEU A 97 8.09 9.29 -5.91
CA LEU A 97 8.43 7.97 -6.46
C LEU A 97 9.26 7.11 -5.51
N LEU A 98 10.26 7.71 -4.86
CA LEU A 98 11.05 7.02 -3.84
C LEU A 98 10.17 6.58 -2.67
N PHE A 99 9.29 7.47 -2.20
CA PHE A 99 8.35 7.16 -1.12
C PHE A 99 7.40 6.02 -1.50
N ILE A 100 6.89 6.00 -2.73
CA ILE A 100 6.08 4.89 -3.26
C ILE A 100 6.91 3.60 -3.29
N GLY A 101 8.15 3.63 -3.77
CA GLY A 101 9.03 2.46 -3.80
C GLY A 101 9.32 1.87 -2.41
N ILE A 102 9.61 2.72 -1.43
CA ILE A 102 9.81 2.34 -0.03
C ILE A 102 8.52 1.76 0.57
N GLY A 103 7.38 2.41 0.33
CA GLY A 103 6.08 1.94 0.80
C GLY A 103 5.69 0.58 0.22
N LEU A 104 6.02 0.32 -1.06
CA LEU A 104 5.81 -0.98 -1.70
C LEU A 104 6.68 -2.08 -1.08
N ALA A 105 7.96 -1.79 -0.81
CA ALA A 105 8.83 -2.72 -0.09
C ALA A 105 8.27 -3.03 1.30
N TRP A 106 7.85 -2.01 2.04
CA TRP A 106 7.23 -2.21 3.35
C TRP A 106 5.99 -3.11 3.29
N CYS A 107 5.10 -2.88 2.32
CA CYS A 107 3.93 -3.73 2.11
C CYS A 107 4.29 -5.16 1.73
N PHE A 108 5.36 -5.35 0.95
CA PHE A 108 5.86 -6.67 0.55
C PHE A 108 6.45 -7.44 1.75
N LEU A 109 7.21 -6.77 2.61
CA LEU A 109 7.75 -7.36 3.83
C LEU A 109 6.64 -7.75 4.82
N MET A 110 5.60 -6.93 4.95
CA MET A 110 4.46 -7.25 5.81
C MET A 110 3.63 -8.41 5.25
N LYS A 111 3.43 -8.44 3.93
CA LYS A 111 2.70 -9.52 3.26
C LYS A 111 3.19 -9.68 1.82
N PRO A 112 3.78 -10.83 1.44
CA PRO A 112 4.31 -11.04 0.10
C PRO A 112 3.26 -10.85 -1.01
N SER A 113 1.98 -11.14 -0.74
CA SER A 113 0.88 -10.94 -1.69
C SER A 113 0.69 -9.48 -2.13
N SER A 114 1.20 -8.51 -1.37
CA SER A 114 1.16 -7.08 -1.74
C SER A 114 1.90 -6.75 -3.04
N ILE A 115 2.79 -7.65 -3.50
CA ILE A 115 3.49 -7.50 -4.79
C ILE A 115 2.54 -7.40 -5.99
N ILE A 116 1.32 -7.93 -5.86
CA ILE A 116 0.27 -7.85 -6.89
C ILE A 116 0.03 -6.38 -7.28
N PHE A 117 0.06 -5.46 -6.32
CA PHE A 117 -0.15 -4.04 -6.58
C PHE A 117 1.00 -3.43 -7.40
N PHE A 118 2.24 -3.85 -7.15
CA PHE A 118 3.41 -3.43 -7.92
C PHE A 118 3.37 -3.96 -9.37
N ILE A 119 2.95 -5.20 -9.54
CA ILE A 119 2.76 -5.81 -10.86
C ILE A 119 1.67 -5.06 -11.62
N ALA A 120 0.51 -4.81 -10.99
CA ALA A 120 -0.60 -4.08 -11.60
C ALA A 120 -0.18 -2.66 -12.03
N PHE A 121 0.55 -1.94 -11.18
CA PHE A 121 1.10 -0.62 -11.51
C PHE A 121 2.01 -0.67 -12.75
N SER A 122 2.92 -1.65 -12.79
CA SER A 122 3.86 -1.81 -13.89
C SER A 122 3.14 -2.14 -15.19
N CYS A 123 2.15 -3.04 -15.15
CA CYS A 123 1.32 -3.38 -16.30
C CYS A 123 0.57 -2.14 -16.83
N ILE A 124 -0.04 -1.32 -15.96
CA ILE A 124 -0.76 -0.12 -16.38
C ILE A 124 0.17 0.87 -17.06
N LYS A 125 1.36 1.14 -16.51
CA LYS A 125 2.31 2.09 -17.10
C LYS A 125 2.88 1.59 -18.44
N VAL A 126 3.15 0.28 -18.55
CA VAL A 126 3.56 -0.33 -19.83
C VAL A 126 2.44 -0.23 -20.87
N LEU A 127 1.20 -0.55 -20.50
CA LEU A 127 0.05 -0.44 -21.41
C LEU A 127 -0.18 1.00 -21.85
N GLN A 128 -0.13 1.98 -20.94
CA GLN A 128 -0.23 3.40 -21.28
C GLN A 128 0.83 3.82 -22.32
N LEU A 129 2.07 3.34 -22.16
CA LEU A 129 3.14 3.62 -23.12
C LEU A 129 2.89 2.96 -24.49
N LEU A 130 2.45 1.69 -24.50
CA LEU A 130 2.24 0.94 -25.73
C LEU A 130 1.04 1.43 -26.54
N LEU A 131 -0.05 1.81 -25.88
CA LEU A 131 -1.34 2.16 -26.49
C LEU A 131 -1.49 3.65 -26.80
N VAL A 132 -0.95 4.55 -25.96
CA VAL A 132 -1.23 5.99 -26.07
C VAL A 132 -0.05 6.75 -26.68
N ASN A 133 1.20 6.41 -26.34
CA ASN A 133 2.32 7.30 -26.62
C ASN A 133 3.62 6.53 -26.98
N ARG A 134 3.71 6.05 -28.22
CA ARG A 134 4.90 5.36 -28.79
C ARG A 134 6.09 6.29 -29.10
N ASN A 135 6.31 7.32 -28.31
CA ASN A 135 7.44 8.24 -28.50
C ASN A 135 8.69 7.74 -27.73
N LYS A 136 9.89 7.82 -28.33
CA LYS A 136 11.17 7.50 -27.66
C LYS A 136 11.35 8.27 -26.35
N GLN A 137 10.87 9.52 -26.28
CA GLN A 137 10.93 10.31 -25.05
C GLN A 137 10.03 9.76 -23.92
N SER A 138 8.93 9.08 -24.26
CA SER A 138 8.06 8.42 -23.27
C SER A 138 8.72 7.19 -22.67
N ILE A 139 9.52 6.46 -23.48
CA ILE A 139 10.30 5.30 -23.03
C ILE A 139 11.36 5.73 -22.02
N VAL A 140 12.09 6.81 -22.30
CA VAL A 140 13.11 7.35 -21.38
C VAL A 140 12.49 7.82 -20.07
N LYS A 141 11.32 8.48 -20.11
CA LYS A 141 10.61 8.87 -18.89
C LYS A 141 10.16 7.65 -18.08
N LEU A 142 9.69 6.59 -18.73
CA LEU A 142 9.26 5.37 -18.06
C LEU A 142 10.43 4.62 -17.42
N THR A 143 11.58 4.53 -18.09
CA THR A 143 12.78 3.93 -17.49
C THR A 143 13.29 4.73 -16.29
N VAL A 144 13.26 6.07 -16.34
CA VAL A 144 13.60 6.89 -15.17
C VAL A 144 12.63 6.65 -14.01
N VAL A 145 11.33 6.60 -14.27
CA VAL A 145 10.30 6.28 -13.26
C VAL A 145 10.52 4.90 -12.64
N ALA A 146 10.78 3.88 -13.46
CA ALA A 146 11.06 2.53 -13.01
C ALA A 146 12.34 2.48 -12.16
N LEU A 147 13.38 3.21 -12.56
CA LEU A 147 14.65 3.26 -11.83
C LEU A 147 14.45 3.85 -10.43
N PHE A 148 13.74 4.97 -10.28
CA PHE A 148 13.45 5.56 -8.97
C PHE A 148 12.56 4.68 -8.08
N LEU A 149 11.61 3.95 -8.66
CA LEU A 149 10.80 2.99 -7.90
C LEU A 149 11.62 1.80 -7.42
N LEU A 150 12.44 1.21 -8.29
CA LEU A 150 13.28 0.06 -7.96
C LEU A 150 14.37 0.44 -6.97
N THR A 151 14.97 1.63 -7.06
CA THR A 151 15.94 2.09 -6.06
C THR A 151 15.28 2.30 -4.69
N GLY A 152 14.08 2.90 -4.65
CA GLY A 152 13.29 3.02 -3.42
C GLY A 152 12.96 1.66 -2.80
N PHE A 153 12.52 0.70 -3.63
CA PHE A 153 12.20 -0.65 -3.18
C PHE A 153 13.44 -1.40 -2.66
N ALA A 154 14.52 -1.43 -3.45
CA ALA A 154 15.75 -2.12 -3.12
C ALA A 154 16.39 -1.55 -1.85
N SER A 155 16.44 -0.22 -1.70
CA SER A 155 17.02 0.42 -0.51
C SER A 155 16.30 0.02 0.77
N ALA A 156 14.96 0.01 0.78
CA ALA A 156 14.19 -0.46 1.92
C ALA A 156 14.40 -1.96 2.20
N TYR A 157 14.41 -2.79 1.15
CA TYR A 157 14.64 -4.22 1.28
C TYR A 157 16.04 -4.56 1.84
N TYR A 158 17.09 -3.98 1.28
CA TYR A 158 18.46 -4.19 1.75
C TYR A 158 18.69 -3.64 3.16
N SER A 159 18.07 -2.51 3.50
CA SER A 159 18.14 -1.96 4.86
C SER A 159 17.54 -2.92 5.88
N PHE A 160 16.44 -3.58 5.53
CA PHE A 160 15.84 -4.61 6.36
C PHE A 160 16.72 -5.85 6.48
N GLN A 161 17.27 -6.36 5.37
CA GLN A 161 18.17 -7.51 5.38
C GLN A 161 19.42 -7.24 6.24
N PHE A 162 20.02 -6.06 6.11
CA PHE A 162 21.15 -5.65 6.94
C PHE A 162 20.80 -5.59 8.43
N PHE A 163 19.59 -5.16 8.78
CA PHE A 163 19.11 -5.19 10.16
C PHE A 163 18.96 -6.62 10.68
N VAL A 164 18.38 -7.50 9.86
CA VAL A 164 18.20 -8.93 10.17
C VAL A 164 19.55 -9.63 10.38
N GLU A 165 20.54 -9.39 9.53
CA GLU A 165 21.85 -10.03 9.63
C GLU A 165 22.65 -9.61 10.88
N LYS A 166 22.42 -8.39 11.38
CA LYS A 166 23.11 -7.86 12.56
C LYS A 166 22.35 -8.08 13.87
N GLN A 167 21.11 -8.53 13.79
CA GLN A 167 20.31 -8.87 14.95
C GLN A 167 20.81 -10.17 15.58
N THR A 168 21.12 -10.13 16.87
CA THR A 168 21.49 -11.30 17.69
C THR A 168 20.34 -11.84 18.55
N ILE A 169 19.12 -11.33 18.35
CA ILE A 169 17.97 -11.58 19.24
C ILE A 169 17.26 -12.91 18.93
N THR A 170 17.26 -13.35 17.67
CA THR A 170 16.67 -14.63 17.23
C THR A 170 17.40 -15.16 16.00
N GLU A 171 17.80 -16.44 15.99
CA GLU A 171 18.32 -17.11 14.79
C GLU A 171 17.17 -17.30 13.80
N ILE A 172 17.26 -16.64 12.65
CA ILE A 172 16.33 -16.85 11.54
C ILE A 172 16.88 -17.98 10.67
N ASP A 173 16.14 -19.08 10.59
CA ASP A 173 16.45 -20.18 9.69
C ASP A 173 16.32 -19.71 8.24
N LYS A 174 17.46 -19.64 7.54
CA LYS A 174 17.56 -19.08 6.18
C LYS A 174 16.90 -19.98 5.12
N GLU A 175 16.55 -21.22 5.45
CA GLU A 175 15.91 -22.15 4.50
C GLU A 175 14.38 -22.00 4.43
N GLN A 176 13.74 -21.30 5.38
CA GLN A 176 12.28 -21.13 5.45
C GLN A 176 11.79 -19.68 5.26
N ALA A 177 12.70 -18.73 4.97
CA ALA A 177 12.41 -17.31 4.82
C ALA A 177 12.15 -16.89 3.35
#